data_AF-A0A432XY27-F1
#
_entry.id   AF-A0A432XY27-F1
#
_cell.length_a   1.000
_cell.length_b   1.000
_cell.length_c   1.000
_cell.angle_alpha   90.00
_cell.angle_beta   90.00
_cell.angle_gamma   90.00
#
_symmetry.space_group_name_H-M   'P 1'
#
loop_
_entity.id
_entity.type
_entity.pdbx_description
1 polymer ?
#
loop_
_entity_poly.entity_id
_entity_poly.type
_entity_poly.pdbx_seq_one_letter_code
_entity_poly.pdbx_strand_id
1 'polypeptide(L)'
;MPPIGLLLGGVDFNDMFVVLKAGIENPGPYVALADAQGAGAVTINYGLFITNTISFVIVAFAVFWLVKGMNSLRTKEEPAPVTTKSCGFCFSTILLKATRCPNCTSELPPTEG
;
A
#
# COMPACT_ATOMS: atom_id res chain seq x y z
N MET A 1 -6.35 17.31 8.75
CA MET A 1 -6.25 17.92 7.40
C MET A 1 -7.63 18.34 6.93
N PRO A 2 -7.85 19.63 6.60
CA PRO A 2 -9.15 20.20 6.27
C PRO A 2 -10.00 19.47 5.19
N PRO A 3 -9.42 18.83 4.14
CA PRO A 3 -10.22 18.23 3.09
C PRO A 3 -11.09 17.03 3.53
N ILE A 4 -10.63 16.26 4.52
CA ILE A 4 -11.36 15.06 5.00
C ILE A 4 -12.49 15.44 5.96
N GLY A 5 -12.29 16.46 6.80
CA GLY A 5 -13.33 16.98 7.72
C GLY A 5 -14.49 17.67 6.99
N LEU A 6 -14.21 18.32 5.86
CA LEU A 6 -15.23 18.95 5.03
C LEU A 6 -16.07 17.92 4.24
N LEU A 7 -15.45 16.81 3.80
CA LEU A 7 -16.12 15.72 3.08
C LEU A 7 -17.02 14.85 3.97
N LEU A 8 -16.71 14.74 5.27
CA LEU A 8 -17.47 13.94 6.24
C LEU A 8 -18.53 14.76 7.03
N GLY A 9 -18.84 15.98 6.59
CA GLY A 9 -19.98 16.75 7.11
C GLY A 9 -19.66 17.73 8.24
N GLY A 10 -18.43 18.28 8.29
CA GLY A 10 -18.09 19.37 9.23
C GLY A 10 -17.80 18.89 10.65
N VAL A 11 -17.50 17.61 10.83
CA VAL A 11 -17.08 17.05 12.12
C VAL A 11 -15.55 17.06 12.18
N ASP A 12 -14.97 18.03 12.91
CA ASP A 12 -13.56 18.01 13.27
C ASP A 12 -13.33 17.00 14.38
N PHE A 13 -13.21 15.72 14.01
CA PHE A 13 -12.90 14.63 14.94
C PHE A 13 -11.60 14.88 15.70
N ASN A 14 -10.71 15.74 15.21
CA ASN A 14 -9.50 16.12 15.94
C ASN A 14 -9.84 16.75 17.29
N ASP A 15 -10.85 17.62 17.37
CA ASP A 15 -11.24 18.34 18.60
C ASP A 15 -12.06 17.51 19.60
N MET A 16 -12.15 16.20 19.40
CA MET A 16 -12.72 15.30 20.40
C MET A 16 -11.65 14.85 21.40
N PHE A 17 -11.72 15.41 22.60
CA PHE A 17 -10.81 15.09 23.69
C PHE A 17 -11.53 15.00 25.04
N VAL A 18 -10.99 14.16 25.92
CA VAL A 18 -11.42 14.13 27.33
C VAL A 18 -10.36 14.86 28.14
N VAL A 19 -10.79 15.82 28.96
CA VAL A 19 -9.93 16.50 29.93
C VAL A 19 -9.86 15.64 31.19
N LEU A 20 -8.69 15.08 31.49
CA LEU A 20 -8.48 14.26 32.70
C LEU A 20 -8.09 15.11 33.90
N LYS A 21 -7.45 16.25 33.66
CA LYS A 21 -7.08 17.22 34.68
C LYS A 21 -7.15 18.62 34.10
N ALA A 22 -7.94 19.49 34.72
CA ALA A 22 -8.01 20.90 34.34
C ALA A 22 -6.63 21.56 34.50
N GLY A 23 -6.30 22.45 33.57
CA GLY A 23 -5.07 23.22 33.60
C GLY A 23 -5.01 24.13 34.83
N ILE A 24 -3.80 24.34 35.36
CA ILE A 24 -3.57 25.13 36.58
C ILE A 24 -3.86 26.62 36.33
N GLU A 25 -3.69 27.07 35.09
CA GLU A 25 -3.78 28.47 34.67
C GLU A 25 -5.22 28.93 34.39
N ASN A 26 -6.15 28.01 34.04
CA ASN A 26 -7.53 28.39 33.72
C ASN A 26 -8.50 27.20 33.89
N PRO A 27 -9.22 27.08 35.02
CA PRO A 27 -10.18 26.00 35.25
C PRO A 27 -11.53 26.37 34.61
N GLY A 28 -11.63 26.20 33.29
CA GLY A 28 -12.84 26.47 32.53
C GLY A 28 -13.05 25.45 31.41
N PRO A 29 -14.28 25.30 30.88
CA PRO A 29 -14.56 24.35 29.83
C PRO A 29 -13.82 24.74 28.54
N TYR A 30 -12.95 23.86 28.06
CA TYR A 30 -12.20 24.08 26.83
C TYR A 30 -13.04 23.62 25.63
N VAL A 31 -13.23 24.51 24.65
CA VAL A 31 -14.03 24.24 23.45
C VAL A 31 -13.17 23.67 22.33
N ALA A 32 -11.87 23.98 22.30
CA ALA A 32 -10.90 23.48 21.34
C ALA A 32 -9.69 22.84 22.02
N LEU A 33 -9.07 21.87 21.35
CA LEU A 33 -7.90 21.15 21.85
C LEU A 33 -6.71 22.07 22.16
N ALA A 34 -6.52 23.06 21.30
CA ALA A 34 -5.41 24.00 21.40
C ALA A 34 -5.49 24.82 22.70
N ASP A 35 -6.70 25.15 23.15
CA ASP A 35 -6.93 25.92 24.38
C ASP A 35 -6.68 25.08 25.63
N ALA A 36 -7.05 23.79 25.60
CA ALA A 36 -6.79 22.87 26.70
C ALA A 36 -5.29 22.55 26.85
N GLN A 37 -4.58 22.33 25.73
CA GLN A 37 -3.14 22.12 25.73
C GLN A 37 -2.37 23.37 26.15
N GLY A 38 -2.81 24.56 25.70
CA GLY A 38 -2.23 25.84 26.08
C GLY A 38 -2.39 26.17 27.57
N ALA A 39 -3.49 25.74 28.20
CA ALA A 39 -3.72 25.88 29.65
C ALA A 39 -2.96 24.85 30.51
N GLY A 40 -2.20 23.94 29.90
CA GLY A 40 -1.51 22.84 30.60
C GLY A 40 -2.46 21.77 31.13
N ALA A 41 -3.68 21.68 30.58
CA ALA A 41 -4.62 20.62 30.91
C ALA A 41 -4.14 19.28 30.35
N VAL A 42 -4.26 18.22 31.13
CA VAL A 42 -3.92 16.87 30.67
C VAL A 42 -5.13 16.32 29.93
N THR A 43 -5.04 16.23 28.60
CA THR A 43 -6.11 15.74 27.73
C THR A 43 -5.74 14.41 27.07
N ILE A 44 -6.73 13.52 26.94
CA ILE A 44 -6.64 12.35 26.07
C ILE A 44 -7.33 12.70 24.75
N ASN A 45 -6.52 12.84 23.69
CA ASN A 45 -6.95 13.25 22.35
C ASN A 45 -7.24 12.01 21.48
N TYR A 46 -8.33 11.31 21.78
CA TYR A 46 -8.74 10.12 21.02
C TYR A 46 -9.19 10.48 19.59
N GLY A 47 -9.64 11.71 19.39
CA GLY A 47 -10.02 12.25 18.10
C GLY A 47 -8.92 12.22 17.03
N LEU A 48 -7.70 12.59 17.41
CA LEU A 48 -6.53 12.56 16.53
C LEU A 48 -6.13 11.12 16.17
N PHE A 49 -6.23 10.20 17.12
CA PHE A 49 -5.93 8.78 16.89
C PHE A 49 -6.86 8.19 15.83
N ILE A 50 -8.17 8.39 15.98
CA ILE A 50 -9.18 7.91 15.02
C ILE A 50 -8.96 8.52 13.64
N THR A 51 -8.67 9.83 13.56
CA THR A 51 -8.38 10.53 12.30
C THR A 51 -7.17 9.92 11.59
N ASN A 52 -6.10 9.64 12.33
CA ASN A 52 -4.90 9.03 11.77
C ASN A 52 -5.14 7.57 11.34
N THR A 53 -5.89 6.79 12.12
CA THR A 53 -6.27 5.42 11.75
C THR A 53 -7.10 5.40 10.47
N ILE A 54 -8.11 6.26 10.35
CA ILE A 54 -8.94 6.35 9.14
C ILE A 54 -8.09 6.75 7.93
N SER A 55 -7.23 7.77 8.09
CA SER A 55 -6.34 8.22 7.01
C SER A 55 -5.41 7.12 6.54
N PHE A 56 -4.83 6.35 7.48
CA PHE A 56 -3.99 5.21 7.18
C PHE A 56 -4.75 4.13 6.40
N VAL A 57 -5.98 3.80 6.82
CA VAL A 57 -6.82 2.81 6.14
C VAL A 57 -7.20 3.27 4.72
N ILE A 58 -7.57 4.54 4.54
CA ILE A 58 -7.92 5.09 3.21
C ILE A 58 -6.71 5.02 2.27
N VAL A 59 -5.53 5.45 2.72
CA VAL A 59 -4.31 5.42 1.90
C VAL A 59 -3.92 3.98 1.58
N ALA A 60 -3.99 3.06 2.54
CA ALA A 60 -3.73 1.64 2.30
C ALA A 60 -4.69 1.03 1.26
N PHE A 61 -5.99 1.35 1.35
CA PHE A 61 -6.99 0.92 0.36
C PHE A 61 -6.71 1.51 -1.03
N ALA A 62 -6.34 2.79 -1.11
CA ALA A 62 -6.02 3.46 -2.37
C ALA A 62 -4.80 2.81 -3.05
N VAL A 63 -3.73 2.55 -2.29
CA VAL A 63 -2.53 1.87 -2.79
C VAL A 63 -2.85 0.43 -3.22
N PHE A 64 -3.64 -0.31 -2.44
CA PHE A 64 -4.08 -1.66 -2.80
C PHE A 64 -4.82 -1.69 -4.14
N TRP A 65 -5.78 -0.79 -4.34
CA TRP A 65 -6.52 -0.69 -5.58
C TRP A 65 -5.65 -0.26 -6.76
N LEU A 66 -4.70 0.66 -6.55
CA LEU A 66 -3.75 1.09 -7.57
C LEU A 66 -2.87 -0.09 -8.03
N VAL A 67 -2.28 -0.83 -7.08
CA VAL A 67 -1.44 -2.00 -7.38
C VAL A 67 -2.27 -3.10 -8.04
N LYS A 68 -3.49 -3.36 -7.57
CA LYS A 68 -4.40 -4.33 -8.19
C LYS A 68 -4.77 -3.92 -9.62
N GLY A 69 -5.05 -2.64 -9.86
CA GLY A 69 -5.32 -2.10 -11.19
C GLY A 69 -4.12 -2.25 -12.12
N MET A 70 -2.92 -1.89 -11.66
CA MET A 70 -1.70 -2.07 -12.43
C MET A 70 -1.40 -3.55 -12.72
N ASN A 71 -1.56 -4.44 -11.75
CA ASN A 71 -1.33 -5.86 -11.95
C ASN A 71 -2.36 -6.47 -12.92
N SER A 72 -3.62 -6.01 -12.86
CA SER A 72 -4.66 -6.42 -13.81
C SER A 72 -4.36 -5.98 -15.25
N LEU A 73 -3.71 -4.83 -15.44
CA LEU A 73 -3.30 -4.35 -16.76
C LEU A 73 -2.05 -5.08 -17.27
N ARG A 74 -1.08 -5.34 -16.39
CA ARG A 74 0.14 -6.10 -16.73
C ARG A 74 -0.09 -7.57 -17.00
N THR A 75 -1.14 -8.18 -16.46
CA THR A 75 -1.52 -9.58 -16.78
C THR A 75 -1.95 -9.73 -18.25
N LYS A 76 -2.23 -8.64 -18.97
CA LYS A 76 -2.58 -8.66 -20.39
C LYS A 76 -1.35 -8.56 -21.31
N GLU A 77 -0.16 -8.29 -20.78
CA GLU A 77 1.09 -8.64 -21.46
C GLU A 77 1.29 -10.13 -21.23
N GLU A 78 0.94 -10.93 -22.24
CA GLU A 78 1.23 -12.36 -22.26
C GLU A 78 2.68 -12.58 -21.80
N PRO A 79 2.93 -13.56 -20.90
CA PRO A 79 4.30 -13.89 -20.52
C PRO A 79 5.09 -14.10 -21.81
N ALA A 80 6.17 -13.33 -21.97
CA ALA A 80 6.97 -13.35 -23.18
C ALA A 80 7.17 -14.81 -23.61
N PRO A 81 6.85 -15.16 -24.88
CA PRO A 81 6.82 -16.55 -25.31
C PRO A 81 8.14 -17.19 -24.93
N VAL A 82 8.08 -18.33 -24.24
CA VAL A 82 9.26 -19.00 -23.68
C VAL A 82 10.19 -19.33 -24.85
N THR A 83 11.21 -18.51 -25.13
CA THR A 83 12.03 -18.66 -26.34
C THR A 83 13.09 -19.75 -26.22
N THR A 84 13.24 -20.33 -25.04
CA THR A 84 14.31 -21.26 -24.68
C THR A 84 13.77 -22.57 -24.10
N LYS A 85 14.46 -23.67 -24.40
CA LYS A 85 14.26 -25.01 -23.82
C LYS A 85 15.57 -25.53 -23.24
N SER A 86 15.49 -26.48 -22.32
CA SER A 86 16.68 -27.20 -21.83
C SER A 86 17.00 -28.36 -22.77
N CYS A 87 18.30 -28.56 -23.06
CA CYS A 87 18.78 -29.70 -23.82
C CYS A 87 18.73 -30.97 -22.98
N GLY A 88 18.08 -32.05 -23.46
CA GLY A 88 17.96 -33.31 -22.72
C GLY A 88 19.27 -34.11 -22.54
N PHE A 89 20.33 -33.75 -23.27
CA PHE A 89 21.62 -34.45 -23.19
C PHE A 89 22.65 -33.76 -22.30
N CYS A 90 22.68 -32.42 -22.31
CA CYS A 90 23.70 -31.63 -21.61
C CYS A 90 23.13 -30.54 -20.70
N PHE A 91 21.81 -30.45 -20.57
CA PHE A 91 21.08 -29.50 -19.71
C PHE A 91 21.33 -28.01 -19.95
N SER A 92 22.05 -27.65 -21.01
CA SER A 92 22.24 -26.25 -21.40
C SER A 92 20.94 -25.65 -21.94
N THR A 93 20.70 -24.37 -21.65
CA THR A 93 19.60 -23.58 -22.22
C THR A 93 19.86 -23.29 -23.70
N ILE A 94 18.93 -23.69 -24.56
CA ILE A 94 19.02 -23.58 -26.02
C ILE A 94 17.72 -22.98 -26.58
N LEU A 95 17.74 -22.50 -27.82
CA LEU A 95 16.56 -21.97 -28.48
C LEU A 95 15.53 -23.07 -28.77
N LEU A 96 14.22 -22.74 -28.68
CA LEU A 96 13.12 -23.68 -28.96
C LEU A 96 13.25 -24.37 -30.32
N LYS A 97 13.67 -23.64 -31.35
CA LYS A 97 13.76 -24.11 -32.74
C LYS A 97 15.12 -24.77 -33.07
N ALA A 98 16.02 -24.93 -32.11
CA ALA A 98 17.31 -25.54 -32.36
C ALA A 98 17.14 -27.04 -32.69
N THR A 99 17.56 -27.43 -33.90
CA THR A 99 17.68 -28.82 -34.36
C THR A 99 18.96 -29.49 -33.86
N ARG A 100 19.99 -28.70 -33.54
CA ARG A 100 21.27 -29.18 -33.00
C ARG A 100 21.73 -28.33 -31.81
N CYS A 101 22.20 -28.97 -30.75
CA CYS A 101 22.68 -28.27 -29.56
C CYS A 101 24.07 -27.62 -29.83
N PRO A 102 24.28 -26.32 -29.56
CA PRO A 102 25.57 -25.67 -29.74
C PRO A 102 26.64 -26.12 -28.73
N ASN A 103 26.23 -26.60 -27.56
CA ASN A 103 27.15 -26.97 -26.48
C ASN A 103 27.66 -28.43 -26.63
N CYS A 104 26.75 -29.38 -26.83
CA CYS A 104 27.11 -30.81 -26.92
C CYS A 104 27.01 -31.39 -28.34
N THR A 105 26.62 -30.61 -29.34
CA THR A 105 26.52 -31.01 -30.76
C THR A 105 25.57 -32.18 -31.07
N SER A 106 24.76 -32.61 -30.09
CA SER A 106 23.72 -33.63 -30.29
C SER A 106 22.58 -33.10 -31.16
N GLU A 107 22.01 -34.00 -31.95
CA GLU A 107 20.76 -33.77 -32.67
C GLU A 107 19.59 -33.89 -31.70
N LEU A 108 18.72 -32.89 -31.70
CA LEU A 108 17.58 -32.83 -30.79
C LEU A 108 16.31 -33.18 -31.54
N PRO A 109 15.45 -34.05 -30.98
CA PRO A 109 14.15 -34.29 -31.57
C PRO A 109 13.36 -32.98 -31.60
N PRO A 110 12.55 -32.73 -32.65
CA PRO A 110 11.68 -31.57 -32.69
C PRO A 110 10.73 -31.64 -31.50
N THR A 111 10.82 -30.64 -30.62
CA THR A 111 9.92 -30.52 -29.47
C THR A 111 8.57 -30.07 -30.01
N GLU A 112 7.62 -31.00 -30.07
CA GLU A 112 6.20 -30.73 -30.33
C GLU A 112 5.70 -29.78 -29.26
N GLY A 113 5.04 -28.70 -29.71
CA GLY A 113 4.74 -27.50 -28.92
C GLY A 113 3.76 -27.72 -27.78
#